data_AF-A0A959E3C4-F1
#
_entry.id   AF-A0A959E3C4-F1
#
_cell.length_a   1.000
_cell.length_b   1.000
_cell.length_c   1.000
_cell.angle_alpha   90.00
_cell.angle_beta   90.00
_cell.angle_gamma   90.00
#
_symmetry.space_group_name_H-M   'P 1'
#
loop_
_entity.id
_entity.type
_entity.pdbx_description
1 polymer ?
#
loop_
_entity_poly.entity_id
_entity_poly.type
_entity_poly.pdbx_seq_one_letter_code
_entity_poly.pdbx_strand_id
1 'polypeptide(L)'
;PNRDLDSLAAAELQTAHLKNIFAMAASGKLAVAGPFMDDGDIRGIYIFNVPTVEEARALTATDPAIQAGSLVMELHPWYGPATLPLLAPLSKRVEKQSIAE
;
A
#
# COMPACT_ATOMS: atom_id res chain seq x y z
N PRO A 1 -0.12 2.41 -16.02
CA PRO A 1 0.82 2.50 -17.16
C PRO A 1 1.41 1.11 -17.44
N ASN A 2 2.18 0.91 -18.52
CA ASN A 2 2.92 -0.33 -18.81
C ASN A 2 2.14 -1.63 -18.51
N ARG A 3 1.02 -1.83 -19.22
CA ARG A 3 0.06 -2.94 -18.94
C ARG A 3 0.29 -4.17 -19.81
N ASP A 4 1.30 -4.17 -20.67
CA ASP A 4 1.52 -5.20 -21.69
C ASP A 4 2.37 -6.38 -21.19
N LEU A 5 2.34 -6.64 -19.87
CA LEU A 5 3.02 -7.80 -19.28
C LEU A 5 2.21 -9.08 -19.56
N ASP A 6 2.90 -10.19 -19.81
CA ASP A 6 2.24 -11.49 -19.82
C ASP A 6 1.65 -11.82 -18.44
N SER A 7 0.69 -12.75 -18.40
CA SER A 7 -0.10 -13.02 -17.19
C SER A 7 0.74 -13.54 -16.02
N LEU A 8 1.86 -14.23 -16.28
CA LEU A 8 2.75 -14.72 -15.24
C LEU A 8 3.54 -13.56 -14.64
N ALA A 9 4.18 -12.74 -15.50
CA ALA A 9 4.91 -11.56 -15.07
C ALA A 9 4.02 -10.57 -14.30
N ALA A 10 2.78 -10.37 -14.74
CA ALA A 10 1.81 -9.52 -14.04
C ALA A 10 1.47 -10.06 -12.64
N ALA A 11 1.29 -11.38 -12.49
CA ALA A 11 0.99 -12.01 -11.21
C ALA A 11 2.19 -11.95 -10.24
N GLU A 12 3.40 -12.16 -10.74
CA GLU A 12 4.64 -12.02 -9.95
C GLU A 12 4.83 -10.58 -9.47
N LEU A 13 4.62 -9.59 -10.36
CA LEU A 13 4.70 -8.18 -10.02
C LEU A 13 3.66 -7.80 -8.95
N GLN A 14 2.42 -8.26 -9.11
CA GLN A 14 1.37 -8.03 -8.12
C GLN A 14 1.72 -8.65 -6.76
N THR A 15 2.30 -9.86 -6.75
CA THR A 15 2.74 -10.52 -5.51
C THR A 15 3.85 -9.72 -4.82
N ALA A 16 4.82 -9.23 -5.59
CA ALA A 16 5.91 -8.41 -5.07
C ALA A 16 5.41 -7.05 -4.52
N HIS A 17 4.45 -6.43 -5.21
CA HIS A 17 3.75 -5.23 -4.77
C HIS A 17 3.05 -5.43 -3.42
N LEU A 18 2.25 -6.50 -3.27
CA LEU A 18 1.57 -6.83 -2.01
C LEU A 18 2.56 -7.09 -0.88
N LYS A 19 3.69 -7.75 -1.15
CA LYS A 19 4.74 -7.97 -0.15
C LYS A 19 5.32 -6.64 0.37
N ASN A 20 5.51 -5.66 -0.51
CA ASN A 20 5.95 -4.31 -0.13
C ASN A 20 4.92 -3.62 0.78
N ILE A 21 3.62 -3.70 0.43
CA ILE A 21 2.51 -3.18 1.26
C ILE A 21 2.56 -3.79 2.66
N PHE A 22 2.65 -5.12 2.76
CA PHE A 22 2.65 -5.79 4.06
C PHE A 22 3.87 -5.43 4.90
N ALA A 23 5.05 -5.26 4.30
CA ALA A 23 6.23 -4.80 5.01
C ALA A 23 6.01 -3.38 5.59
N MET A 24 5.45 -2.46 4.80
CA MET A 24 5.13 -1.10 5.26
C MET A 24 4.06 -1.09 6.35
N ALA A 25 3.02 -1.90 6.22
CA ALA A 25 1.97 -2.05 7.23
C ALA A 25 2.52 -2.63 8.54
N ALA A 26 3.36 -3.67 8.47
CA ALA A 26 4.00 -4.28 9.63
C ALA A 26 4.91 -3.29 10.39
N SER A 27 5.57 -2.39 9.66
CA SER A 27 6.39 -1.31 10.24
C SER A 27 5.58 -0.19 10.90
N GLY A 28 4.25 -0.14 10.69
CA GLY A 28 3.37 0.90 11.19
C GLY A 28 3.41 2.22 10.40
N LYS A 29 4.18 2.26 9.30
CA LYS A 29 4.30 3.43 8.42
C LYS A 29 3.15 3.57 7.43
N LEU A 30 2.45 2.48 7.14
CA LEU A 30 1.25 2.45 6.30
C LEU A 30 0.04 2.09 7.17
N ALA A 31 -0.85 3.05 7.38
CA ALA A 31 -2.04 2.88 8.22
C ALA A 31 -3.21 2.24 7.45
N VAL A 32 -3.34 2.57 6.17
CA VAL A 32 -4.38 2.03 5.27
C VAL A 32 -3.77 1.75 3.91
N ALA A 33 -4.14 0.62 3.32
CA ALA A 33 -3.84 0.28 1.95
C ALA A 33 -5.00 -0.52 1.36
N GLY A 34 -5.43 -0.17 0.15
CA GLY A 34 -6.47 -0.95 -0.53
C GLY A 34 -6.74 -0.47 -1.95
N PRO A 35 -7.30 -1.36 -2.79
CA PRO A 35 -7.72 -0.99 -4.14
C PRO A 35 -9.00 -0.15 -4.10
N PHE A 36 -9.16 0.72 -5.10
CA PHE A 36 -10.49 1.21 -5.45
C PHE A 36 -11.22 0.11 -6.24
N MET A 37 -12.53 0.01 -6.04
CA MET A 37 -13.35 -1.08 -6.59
C MET A 37 -14.06 -0.68 -7.89
N ASP A 38 -13.85 0.54 -8.35
CA ASP A 38 -14.34 1.03 -9.63
C ASP A 38 -13.31 0.83 -10.76
N ASP A 39 -13.72 1.14 -11.98
CA ASP A 39 -12.89 1.03 -13.18
C ASP A 39 -12.13 2.34 -13.47
N GLY A 40 -11.88 3.16 -12.45
CA GLY A 40 -11.15 4.41 -12.59
C GLY A 40 -9.66 4.25 -12.86
N ASP A 41 -9.03 5.38 -13.20
CA ASP A 41 -7.57 5.46 -13.42
C ASP A 41 -6.79 5.27 -12.10
N ILE A 42 -7.37 5.67 -10.97
CA ILE A 42 -6.76 5.52 -9.65
C ILE A 42 -6.99 4.09 -9.16
N ARG A 43 -5.89 3.33 -8.99
CA ARG A 43 -5.97 1.90 -8.68
C ARG A 43 -6.19 1.58 -7.21
N GLY A 44 -5.83 2.49 -6.32
CA GLY A 44 -5.93 2.30 -4.89
C GLY A 44 -5.46 3.51 -4.11
N ILE A 45 -5.52 3.38 -2.80
CA ILE A 45 -5.15 4.44 -1.85
C ILE A 45 -4.21 3.89 -0.79
N TYR A 46 -3.23 4.73 -0.45
CA TYR A 46 -2.40 4.58 0.74
C TYR A 46 -2.65 5.76 1.68
N ILE A 47 -2.77 5.46 2.98
CA ILE A 47 -2.70 6.46 4.04
C ILE A 47 -1.46 6.17 4.88
N PHE A 48 -0.47 7.03 4.76
CA PHE A 48 0.79 6.89 5.49
C PHE A 48 0.72 7.52 6.89
N ASN A 49 1.45 6.93 7.83
CA ASN A 49 1.70 7.45 9.16
C ASN A 49 3.18 7.86 9.27
N VAL A 50 3.52 8.90 8.53
CA VAL A 50 4.89 9.45 8.43
C VAL A 50 4.83 10.98 8.54
N PRO A 51 5.89 11.63 9.07
CA PRO A 51 5.90 13.06 9.31
C PRO A 51 5.95 13.92 8.03
N THR A 52 6.46 13.38 6.92
CA THR A 52 6.70 14.16 5.69
C THR A 52 6.34 13.38 4.41
N VAL A 53 6.02 14.13 3.35
CA VAL A 53 5.72 13.55 2.04
C VAL A 53 6.95 12.90 1.40
N GLU A 54 8.15 13.37 1.76
CA GLU A 54 9.43 12.80 1.31
C GLU A 54 9.63 11.39 1.86
N GLU A 55 9.24 11.12 3.11
CA GLU A 55 9.30 9.77 3.67
C GLU A 55 8.31 8.84 2.97
N ALA A 56 7.07 9.31 2.71
CA ALA A 56 6.11 8.55 1.91
C ALA A 56 6.65 8.27 0.50
N ARG A 57 7.30 9.24 -0.13
CA ARG A 57 7.94 9.09 -1.45
C ARG A 57 9.02 8.01 -1.41
N ALA A 58 9.90 8.04 -0.40
CA ALA A 58 10.95 7.04 -0.24
C ALA A 58 10.38 5.63 -0.06
N LEU A 59 9.30 5.48 0.73
CA LEU A 59 8.59 4.20 0.91
C LEU A 59 7.97 3.70 -0.40
N THR A 60 7.34 4.58 -1.18
CA THR A 60 6.75 4.18 -2.46
C THR A 60 7.80 3.83 -3.52
N ALA A 61 9.00 4.41 -3.45
CA ALA A 61 10.09 4.11 -4.38
C ALA A 61 10.65 2.68 -4.23
N THR A 62 10.36 2.00 -3.12
CA THR A 62 10.74 0.58 -2.93
C THR A 62 9.75 -0.38 -3.58
N ASP A 63 8.63 0.10 -4.12
CA ASP A 63 7.59 -0.73 -4.69
C ASP A 63 7.97 -1.27 -6.08
N PRO A 64 8.01 -2.59 -6.28
CA PRO A 64 8.32 -3.18 -7.59
C PRO A 64 7.37 -2.72 -8.71
N ALA A 65 6.09 -2.48 -8.42
CA ALA A 65 5.13 -2.02 -9.42
C ALA A 65 5.37 -0.57 -9.84
N ILE A 66 5.94 0.26 -8.95
CA ILE A 66 6.38 1.63 -9.27
C ILE A 66 7.68 1.61 -10.07
N GLN A 67 8.64 0.78 -9.67
CA GLN A 67 9.91 0.63 -10.38
C GLN A 67 9.73 0.11 -11.82
N ALA A 68 8.78 -0.80 -12.02
CA ALA A 68 8.40 -1.30 -13.34
C ALA A 68 7.57 -0.28 -14.16
N GLY A 69 7.16 0.84 -13.56
CA GLY A 69 6.29 1.84 -14.19
C GLY A 69 4.87 1.34 -14.46
N SER A 70 4.44 0.24 -13.81
CA SER A 70 3.07 -0.28 -13.91
C SER A 70 2.10 0.62 -13.14
N LEU A 71 2.56 1.15 -12.00
CA LEU A 71 1.86 2.12 -11.18
C LEU A 71 2.65 3.44 -11.11
N VAL A 72 1.96 4.51 -10.75
CA VAL A 72 2.55 5.82 -10.43
C VAL A 72 1.88 6.32 -9.16
N MET A 73 2.67 6.92 -8.25
CA MET A 73 2.15 7.50 -7.02
C MET A 73 1.91 9.00 -7.16
N GLU A 74 0.73 9.41 -6.77
CA GLU A 74 0.37 10.80 -6.51
C GLU A 74 0.34 11.00 -4.98
N LEU A 75 1.19 11.89 -4.46
CA LEU A 75 1.38 12.06 -3.02
C LEU A 75 0.97 13.45 -2.57
N HIS A 76 0.12 13.50 -1.54
CA HIS A 76 -0.40 14.74 -0.96
C HIS A 76 -0.22 14.73 0.56
N PRO A 77 0.30 15.82 1.16
CA PRO A 77 0.12 16.06 2.57
C PRO A 77 -1.39 16.13 2.88
N TRP A 78 -1.83 15.37 3.88
CA TRP A 78 -3.25 15.29 4.23
C TRP A 78 -3.44 15.43 5.73
N TYR A 79 -4.36 16.31 6.13
CA TYR A 79 -4.77 16.45 7.53
C TYR A 79 -5.87 15.42 7.84
N GLY A 80 -5.43 14.26 8.32
CA GLY A 80 -6.31 13.16 8.71
C GLY A 80 -6.71 13.18 10.20
N PRO A 81 -7.64 12.30 10.62
CA PRO A 81 -8.00 12.15 12.03
C PRO A 81 -6.80 11.72 12.89
N ALA A 82 -6.74 12.27 14.11
CA ALA A 82 -5.72 11.89 15.12
C ALA A 82 -5.80 10.42 15.55
N THR A 83 -6.86 9.71 15.17
CA THR A 83 -7.06 8.28 15.44
C THR A 83 -6.35 7.36 14.44
N LEU A 84 -5.85 7.86 13.30
CA LEU A 84 -5.18 7.05 12.28
C LEU A 84 -4.01 6.20 12.81
N PRO A 85 -3.10 6.73 13.67
CA PRO A 85 -2.02 5.92 14.24
C PRO A 85 -2.52 4.77 15.12
N LEU A 86 -3.78 4.80 15.59
CA LEU A 86 -4.38 3.75 16.39
C LEU A 86 -4.85 2.56 15.55
N LEU A 87 -4.96 2.69 14.22
CA LEU A 87 -5.42 1.62 13.35
C LEU A 87 -4.48 0.42 13.39
N ALA A 88 -3.17 0.63 13.23
CA ALA A 88 -2.19 -0.47 13.24
C ALA A 88 -2.24 -1.35 14.52
N PRO A 89 -2.22 -0.79 15.76
CA PRO A 89 -2.35 -1.61 16.96
C PRO A 89 -3.75 -2.20 17.15
N LEU A 90 -4.81 -1.56 16.63
CA LEU A 90 -6.15 -2.13 16.65
C LEU A 90 -6.28 -3.32 15.70
N SER A 91 -5.78 -3.21 14.47
CA SER A 91 -5.76 -4.31 13.49
C SER A 91 -5.07 -5.55 14.07
N LYS A 92 -3.89 -5.39 14.69
CA LYS A 92 -3.18 -6.50 15.36
C LYS A 92 -3.99 -7.20 16.47
N ARG A 93 -4.93 -6.49 17.11
CA ARG A 93 -5.79 -7.06 18.16
C ARG A 93 -6.98 -7.83 17.61
N VAL A 94 -7.48 -7.45 16.43
CA VAL A 94 -8.68 -8.05 15.82
C VAL A 94 -8.36 -9.01 14.67
N GLU A 95 -7.12 -9.01 14.19
CA GLU A 95 -6.62 -9.95 13.19
C GLU A 95 -6.76 -11.38 13.74
N LYS A 96 -7.46 -12.23 12.99
CA LYS A 96 -7.64 -13.64 13.36
C LYS A 96 -6.27 -14.31 13.39
N GLN A 97 -5.88 -14.82 14.57
CA GLN A 97 -4.61 -15.53 14.76
C GLN A 97 -4.65 -16.98 14.24
N SER A 98 -5.84 -17.52 13.96
CA SER A 98 -6.06 -18.82 13.36
C SER A 98 -7.16 -18.75 12.31
N ILE A 99 -6.91 -19.36 11.15
CA ILE A 99 -7.90 -19.64 10.10
C ILE A 99 -8.56 -21.01 10.30
N ALA A 100 -8.08 -21.78 11.28
CA ALA A 100 -8.64 -23.05 11.71
C ALA A 100 -9.54 -22.80 12.93
N GLU A 101 -10.74 -22.32 12.65
CA GLU A 101 -12.00 -22.59 13.35
C GLU A 101 -13.11 -22.66 12.31
#